data_AF-A0A1W9SDK5-F1
#
_entry.id   AF-A0A1W9SDK5-F1
#
_cell.length_a   1.000
_cell.length_b   1.000
_cell.length_c   1.000
_cell.angle_alpha   90.00
_cell.angle_beta   90.00
_cell.angle_gamma   90.00
#
_symmetry.space_group_name_H-M   'P 1'
#
loop_
_entity.id
_entity.type
_entity.pdbx_description
1 polymer ?
#
loop_
_entity_poly.entity_id
_entity_poly.type
_entity_poly.pdbx_seq_one_letter_code
_entity_poly.pdbx_strand_id
1 'polypeptide(L)'
;QKECGTFIDFYENFDRILLSKKSSWFGGRTREEIYKTVAEQALDVKPKAWKEVQKFTLTNILFSGKLPRFLGFDRGPVVGIGNRATIHQGQIYRNAGRDTTFMPSYRIVTDLVGDELYTNISGGPSDRRFSKWYCSDLKNWGLGKYKTISPDSDQEKIKF
;
A
#
# COMPACT_ATOMS: atom_id res chain seq x y z
N GLN A 1 10.80 12.38 6.04
CA GLN A 1 10.67 13.10 4.75
C GLN A 1 9.62 14.17 4.94
N LYS A 2 9.77 15.35 4.33
CA LYS A 2 8.65 16.29 4.21
C LYS A 2 7.79 15.76 3.06
N GLU A 3 6.69 15.11 3.39
CA GLU A 3 5.76 14.51 2.42
C GLU A 3 4.66 15.53 2.10
N CYS A 4 4.26 15.61 0.83
CA CYS A 4 3.28 16.57 0.33
C CYS A 4 2.26 15.83 -0.55
N GLY A 5 0.97 16.02 -0.26
CA GLY A 5 -0.14 15.41 -1.00
C GLY A 5 -0.65 16.24 -2.19
N THR A 6 -0.06 17.41 -2.47
CA THR A 6 -0.62 18.39 -3.42
C THR A 6 -0.73 17.89 -4.86
N PHE A 7 0.09 16.91 -5.25
CA PHE A 7 0.15 16.41 -6.64
C PHE A 7 -0.54 15.07 -6.85
N ILE A 8 -1.22 14.58 -5.81
CA ILE A 8 -1.95 13.32 -5.86
C ILE A 8 -3.19 13.53 -6.73
N ASP A 9 -3.54 12.50 -7.51
CA ASP A 9 -4.66 12.46 -8.48
C ASP A 9 -4.50 13.25 -9.79
N PHE A 10 -3.41 14.00 -10.00
CA PHE A 10 -3.16 14.77 -11.24
C PHE A 10 -1.97 14.28 -12.08
N TYR A 11 -1.66 12.99 -12.00
CA TYR A 11 -0.40 12.44 -12.50
C TYR A 11 -0.17 12.63 -13.99
N GLU A 12 -1.19 12.40 -14.81
CA GLU A 12 -1.07 12.60 -16.25
C GLU A 12 -0.74 14.06 -16.59
N ASN A 13 -1.35 15.01 -15.89
CA ASN A 13 -1.07 16.43 -16.09
C ASN A 13 0.38 16.77 -15.72
N PHE A 14 0.88 16.21 -14.62
CA PHE A 14 2.27 16.38 -14.22
C PHE A 14 3.24 15.69 -15.16
N ASP A 15 2.97 14.46 -15.60
CA ASP A 15 3.79 13.74 -16.57
C ASP A 15 3.87 14.53 -17.87
N ARG A 16 2.77 15.10 -18.34
CA ARG A 16 2.76 15.98 -19.52
C ARG A 16 3.66 17.20 -19.35
N ILE A 17 3.64 17.84 -18.17
CA ILE A 17 4.48 18.99 -17.88
C ILE A 17 5.96 18.57 -17.80
N LEU A 18 6.26 17.54 -17.02
CA LEU A 18 7.60 17.04 -16.74
C LEU A 18 8.26 16.47 -18.00
N LEU A 19 7.50 15.83 -18.88
CA LEU A 19 8.01 15.27 -20.14
C LEU A 19 8.02 16.29 -21.30
N SER A 20 7.46 17.49 -21.12
CA SER A 20 7.48 18.53 -22.15
C SER A 20 8.88 19.06 -22.43
N LYS A 21 9.15 19.44 -23.69
CA LYS A 21 10.36 20.18 -24.06
C LYS A 21 10.37 21.62 -23.51
N LYS A 22 9.19 22.22 -23.33
CA LYS A 22 9.01 23.59 -22.83
C LYS A 22 7.76 23.66 -21.96
N SER A 23 7.84 24.31 -20.80
CA SER A 23 6.70 24.56 -19.94
C SER A 23 6.90 25.86 -19.17
N SER A 24 5.83 26.62 -18.97
CA SER A 24 5.86 27.80 -18.09
C SER A 24 6.23 27.44 -16.65
N TRP A 25 5.99 26.18 -16.26
CA TRP A 25 6.38 25.64 -14.95
C TRP A 25 7.90 25.50 -14.79
N PHE A 26 8.67 25.56 -15.88
CA PHE A 26 10.13 25.47 -15.81
C PHE A 26 10.79 26.81 -15.42
N GLY A 27 10.02 27.91 -15.35
CA GLY A 27 10.53 29.19 -14.86
C GLY A 27 11.73 29.73 -15.65
N GLY A 28 11.74 29.50 -16.97
CA GLY A 28 12.84 29.92 -17.86
C GLY A 28 14.02 28.95 -17.97
N ARG A 29 14.01 27.84 -17.21
CA ARG A 29 14.99 26.74 -17.34
C ARG A 29 14.56 25.69 -18.36
N THR A 30 15.51 24.89 -18.80
CA THR A 30 15.25 23.64 -19.52
C THR A 30 14.85 22.53 -18.55
N ARG A 31 14.17 21.51 -19.06
CA ARG A 31 13.83 20.30 -18.29
C ARG A 31 15.09 19.62 -17.77
N GLU A 32 16.11 19.54 -18.61
CA GLU A 32 17.38 18.87 -18.31
C GLU A 32 18.13 19.57 -17.17
N GLU A 33 18.13 20.91 -17.13
CA GLU A 33 18.70 21.67 -16.01
C GLU A 33 17.98 21.37 -14.69
N ILE A 34 16.64 21.33 -14.72
CA ILE A 34 15.82 21.01 -13.54
C ILE A 34 16.11 19.58 -13.07
N TYR A 35 16.11 18.61 -13.98
CA TYR A 35 16.35 17.21 -13.68
C TYR A 35 17.75 16.98 -13.13
N LYS A 36 18.76 17.65 -13.70
CA LYS A 36 20.14 17.60 -13.18
C LYS A 36 20.21 18.09 -11.74
N THR A 37 19.64 19.27 -11.44
CA THR A 37 19.61 19.80 -10.06
C THR A 37 18.91 18.83 -9.09
N VAL A 38 17.76 18.27 -9.48
CA VAL A 38 17.02 17.34 -8.62
C VAL A 38 17.78 16.02 -8.44
N ALA A 39 18.44 15.52 -9.49
CA ALA A 39 19.25 14.31 -9.41
C ALA A 39 20.45 14.48 -8.48
N GLU A 40 21.17 15.61 -8.57
CA GLU A 40 22.27 15.96 -7.66
C GLU A 40 21.79 15.99 -6.21
N GLN A 41 20.65 16.63 -5.93
CA GLN A 41 20.04 16.66 -4.60
C GLN A 41 19.59 15.28 -4.11
N ALA A 42 19.04 14.44 -5.00
CA ALA A 42 18.58 13.10 -4.65
C ALA A 42 19.74 12.15 -4.33
N LEU A 43 20.87 12.31 -5.03
CA LEU A 43 22.08 11.51 -4.83
C LEU A 43 22.85 11.89 -3.56
N ASP A 44 22.70 13.12 -3.07
CA ASP A 44 23.32 13.60 -1.82
C ASP A 44 22.56 13.14 -0.54
N VAL A 45 21.55 12.29 -0.69
CA VAL A 45 20.80 11.75 0.45
C VAL A 45 21.33 10.37 0.81
N LYS A 46 21.61 10.13 2.10
CA LYS A 46 21.92 8.79 2.60
C LYS A 46 20.75 7.82 2.32
N PRO A 47 20.96 6.75 1.53
CA PRO A 47 19.89 5.83 1.18
C PRO A 47 19.40 5.07 2.43
N LYS A 48 18.11 4.75 2.44
CA LYS A 48 17.45 3.91 3.45
C LYS A 48 16.89 2.67 2.79
N ALA A 49 16.85 1.55 3.50
CA ALA A 49 16.20 0.37 2.97
C ALA A 49 14.69 0.62 2.79
N TRP A 50 14.10 0.11 1.72
CA TRP A 50 12.67 0.34 1.42
C TRP A 50 11.75 0.01 2.60
N LYS A 51 12.01 -1.13 3.27
CA LYS A 51 11.29 -1.57 4.47
C LYS A 51 11.35 -0.60 5.64
N GLU A 52 12.31 0.32 5.68
CA GLU A 52 12.44 1.31 6.74
C GLU A 52 11.51 2.50 6.54
N VAL A 53 11.21 2.85 5.29
CA VAL A 53 10.44 4.04 4.91
C VAL A 53 9.02 3.71 4.48
N GLN A 54 8.80 2.54 3.86
CA GLN A 54 7.49 2.13 3.35
C GLN A 54 6.67 1.38 4.39
N LYS A 55 6.45 2.01 5.55
CA LYS A 55 5.71 1.44 6.67
C LYS A 55 4.42 2.21 6.95
N PHE A 56 3.35 1.50 7.25
CA PHE A 56 2.08 2.08 7.65
C PHE A 56 1.45 1.28 8.79
N THR A 57 0.42 1.86 9.40
CA THR A 57 -0.39 1.19 10.41
C THR A 57 -1.80 1.00 9.85
N LEU A 58 -2.32 -0.22 9.91
CA LEU A 58 -3.73 -0.51 9.69
C LEU A 58 -4.49 0.02 10.90
N THR A 59 -5.10 1.20 10.76
CA THR A 59 -5.83 1.84 11.86
C THR A 59 -7.28 1.36 11.89
N ASN A 60 -7.81 1.15 13.08
CA ASN A 60 -9.23 0.83 13.22
C ASN A 60 -10.07 2.05 12.83
N ILE A 61 -11.07 1.86 11.97
CA ILE A 61 -11.89 2.95 11.42
C ILE A 61 -12.61 3.79 12.51
N LEU A 62 -13.06 3.16 13.60
CA LEU A 62 -13.82 3.85 14.64
C LEU A 62 -12.93 4.70 15.55
N PHE A 63 -11.72 4.23 15.81
CA PHE A 63 -10.81 4.87 16.76
C PHE A 63 -9.73 5.72 16.07
N SER A 64 -9.44 5.48 14.79
CA SER A 64 -8.45 6.19 13.98
C SER A 64 -7.12 6.43 14.72
N GLY A 65 -6.59 5.39 15.37
CA GLY A 65 -5.32 5.50 16.10
C GLY A 65 -5.36 6.27 17.41
N LYS A 66 -6.53 6.68 17.91
CA LYS A 66 -6.66 7.45 19.16
C LYS A 66 -6.55 6.61 20.44
N LEU A 67 -6.60 5.28 20.32
CA LEU A 67 -6.46 4.37 21.45
C LEU A 67 -5.00 3.91 21.64
N PRO A 68 -4.58 3.59 22.87
CA PRO A 68 -3.27 3.01 23.10
C PRO A 68 -3.05 1.70 22.31
N ARG A 69 -1.89 1.56 21.67
CA ARG A 69 -1.58 0.40 20.80
C ARG A 69 -1.69 -0.96 21.48
N PHE A 70 -1.46 -1.03 22.79
CA PHE A 70 -1.53 -2.29 23.54
C PHE A 70 -2.95 -2.89 23.57
N LEU A 71 -3.99 -2.10 23.29
CA LEU A 71 -5.36 -2.59 23.11
C LEU A 71 -5.55 -3.37 21.79
N GLY A 72 -4.57 -3.27 20.87
CA GLY A 72 -4.48 -4.07 19.65
C GLY A 72 -5.56 -3.76 18.60
N PHE A 73 -6.21 -2.59 18.66
CA PHE A 73 -7.15 -2.13 17.63
C PHE A 73 -6.43 -1.86 16.31
N ASP A 74 -5.27 -1.22 16.38
CA ASP A 74 -4.44 -0.94 15.22
C ASP A 74 -3.39 -2.04 15.03
N ARG A 75 -3.01 -2.31 13.78
CA ARG A 75 -2.00 -3.33 13.43
C ARG A 75 -0.85 -2.70 12.64
N GLY A 76 0.37 -2.96 13.08
CA GLY A 76 1.56 -2.53 12.38
C GLY A 76 2.78 -2.36 13.30
N PRO A 77 3.89 -1.82 12.76
CA PRO A 77 4.02 -1.35 11.39
C PRO A 77 3.98 -2.50 10.36
N VAL A 78 3.23 -2.31 9.29
CA VAL A 78 3.20 -3.19 8.12
C VAL A 78 4.05 -2.56 7.03
N VAL A 79 4.84 -3.37 6.32
CA VAL A 79 5.67 -2.91 5.20
C VAL A 79 4.85 -3.00 3.91
N GLY A 80 4.68 -1.88 3.21
CA GLY A 80 4.08 -1.83 1.88
C GLY A 80 5.05 -2.36 0.82
N ILE A 81 4.58 -3.26 -0.04
CA ILE A 81 5.36 -3.80 -1.15
C ILE A 81 5.18 -2.92 -2.37
N GLY A 82 6.29 -2.44 -2.94
CA GLY A 82 6.29 -1.61 -4.13
C GLY A 82 5.73 -0.21 -3.90
N ASN A 83 5.46 0.50 -4.99
CA ASN A 83 4.87 1.84 -5.03
C ASN A 83 3.85 1.91 -6.19
N ARG A 84 3.30 3.10 -6.46
CA ARG A 84 2.31 3.33 -7.53
C ARG A 84 2.72 2.81 -8.91
N ALA A 85 4.01 2.90 -9.23
CA ALA A 85 4.58 2.49 -10.52
C ALA A 85 4.97 1.01 -10.56
N THR A 86 4.60 0.21 -9.55
CA THR A 86 4.87 -1.23 -9.49
C THR A 86 3.56 -2.02 -9.53
N ILE A 87 3.61 -3.28 -9.98
CA ILE A 87 2.45 -4.17 -10.05
C ILE A 87 1.73 -4.31 -8.69
N HIS A 88 2.48 -4.33 -7.59
CA HIS A 88 1.91 -4.42 -6.26
C HIS A 88 1.19 -3.14 -5.79
N GLN A 89 1.42 -2.02 -6.46
CA GLN A 89 0.76 -0.72 -6.22
C GLN A 89 0.76 -0.27 -4.75
N GLY A 90 1.76 -0.65 -3.95
CA GLY A 90 1.77 -0.41 -2.50
C GLY A 90 2.06 1.05 -2.13
N GLN A 91 1.07 1.92 -2.27
CA GLN A 91 1.26 3.36 -2.13
C GLN A 91 0.88 3.88 -0.75
N ILE A 92 1.70 4.81 -0.25
CA ILE A 92 1.46 5.52 1.00
C ILE A 92 1.60 7.02 0.73
N TYR A 93 0.60 7.78 1.17
CA TYR A 93 0.61 9.23 1.18
C TYR A 93 0.47 9.73 2.60
N ARG A 94 1.28 10.70 2.99
CA ARG A 94 1.15 11.34 4.29
C ARG A 94 0.93 12.82 4.10
N ASN A 95 -0.20 13.30 4.58
CA ASN A 95 -0.55 14.72 4.53
C ASN A 95 -1.30 15.11 5.80
N ALA A 96 -0.94 16.26 6.37
CA ALA A 96 -1.58 16.80 7.58
C ALA A 96 -1.74 15.77 8.73
N GLY A 97 -0.73 14.92 8.94
CA GLY A 97 -0.73 13.90 9.99
C GLY A 97 -1.62 12.68 9.71
N ARG A 98 -2.15 12.53 8.49
CA ARG A 98 -2.91 11.36 8.05
C ARG A 98 -2.15 10.56 7.01
N ASP A 99 -2.12 9.25 7.22
CA ASP A 99 -1.65 8.28 6.24
C ASP A 99 -2.86 7.83 5.40
N THR A 100 -2.78 7.98 4.07
CA THR A 100 -3.69 7.38 3.10
C THR A 100 -2.93 6.31 2.34
N THR A 101 -3.43 5.10 2.35
CA THR A 101 -2.77 3.96 1.68
C THR A 101 -3.67 3.37 0.60
N PHE A 102 -3.06 3.01 -0.51
CA PHE A 102 -3.71 2.27 -1.59
C PHE A 102 -2.87 1.02 -1.81
N MET A 103 -3.45 -0.15 -1.58
CA MET A 103 -2.78 -1.44 -1.70
C MET A 103 -3.81 -2.52 -2.08
N PRO A 104 -3.40 -3.62 -2.74
CA PRO A 104 -4.28 -4.75 -2.98
C PRO A 104 -4.77 -5.32 -1.65
N SER A 105 -6.06 -5.16 -1.35
CA SER A 105 -6.66 -5.72 -0.13
C SER A 105 -6.84 -7.22 -0.24
N TYR A 106 -7.07 -7.72 -1.45
CA TYR A 106 -7.30 -9.12 -1.75
C TYR A 106 -6.54 -9.52 -3.01
N ARG A 107 -5.86 -10.68 -2.98
CA ARG A 107 -5.18 -11.27 -4.13
C ARG A 107 -5.75 -12.65 -4.37
N ILE A 108 -6.01 -12.96 -5.64
CA ILE A 108 -6.52 -14.25 -6.11
C ILE A 108 -5.71 -14.66 -7.32
N VAL A 109 -5.35 -15.94 -7.38
CA VAL A 109 -4.84 -16.62 -8.57
C VAL A 109 -5.62 -17.92 -8.70
N THR A 110 -6.00 -18.27 -9.92
CA THR A 110 -6.75 -19.50 -10.20
C THR A 110 -6.36 -20.04 -11.56
N ASP A 111 -6.41 -21.37 -11.69
CA ASP A 111 -6.42 -22.07 -12.96
C ASP A 111 -7.86 -22.46 -13.28
N LEU A 112 -8.34 -22.10 -14.46
CA LEU A 112 -9.73 -22.36 -14.88
C LEU A 112 -9.99 -23.84 -15.20
N VAL A 113 -8.97 -24.71 -15.15
CA VAL A 113 -9.12 -26.17 -15.30
C VAL A 113 -9.58 -26.86 -14.01
N GLY A 114 -9.32 -26.27 -12.84
CA GLY A 114 -9.63 -26.87 -11.54
C GLY A 114 -10.55 -26.02 -10.66
N ASP A 115 -10.95 -26.59 -9.51
CA ASP A 115 -11.88 -25.95 -8.57
C ASP A 115 -11.18 -25.18 -7.43
N GLU A 116 -9.86 -25.00 -7.52
CA GLU A 116 -9.07 -24.34 -6.48
C GLU A 116 -8.80 -22.86 -6.78
N LEU A 117 -8.79 -22.04 -5.72
CA LEU A 117 -8.29 -20.67 -5.75
C LEU A 117 -7.14 -20.51 -4.75
N TYR A 118 -6.14 -19.73 -5.14
CA TYR A 118 -5.02 -19.33 -4.28
C TYR A 118 -5.25 -17.89 -3.87
N THR A 119 -5.40 -17.64 -2.57
CA THR A 119 -5.85 -16.33 -2.09
C THR A 119 -5.02 -15.77 -0.94
N ASN A 120 -4.97 -14.45 -0.78
CA ASN A 120 -4.63 -13.81 0.50
C ASN A 120 -5.35 -12.48 0.68
N ILE A 121 -5.63 -12.09 1.93
CA ILE A 121 -6.33 -10.83 2.27
C ILE A 121 -5.57 -10.03 3.33
N SER A 122 -5.63 -8.70 3.24
CA SER A 122 -5.02 -7.73 4.17
C SER A 122 -5.77 -7.66 5.52
N GLY A 123 -5.86 -8.79 6.21
CA GLY A 123 -6.67 -8.96 7.42
C GLY A 123 -7.10 -10.41 7.59
N GLY A 124 -8.40 -10.66 7.57
CA GLY A 124 -9.00 -11.98 7.55
C GLY A 124 -10.50 -11.89 7.28
N PRO A 125 -11.23 -13.01 7.19
CA PRO A 125 -12.61 -13.04 6.70
C PRO A 125 -13.66 -12.55 7.71
N SER A 126 -13.26 -11.89 8.80
CA SER A 126 -14.16 -11.43 9.85
C SER A 126 -13.85 -9.99 10.23
N ASP A 127 -14.87 -9.13 10.29
CA ASP A 127 -14.73 -7.76 10.82
C ASP A 127 -14.87 -7.68 12.35
N ARG A 128 -15.25 -8.78 13.00
CA ARG A 128 -15.30 -8.85 14.47
C ARG A 128 -13.89 -8.85 15.05
N ARG A 129 -13.48 -7.76 15.70
CA ARG A 129 -12.14 -7.58 16.29
C ARG A 129 -11.67 -8.75 17.15
N PHE A 130 -12.56 -9.32 17.95
CA PHE A 130 -12.24 -10.41 18.89
C PHE A 130 -12.31 -11.81 18.25
N SER A 131 -12.70 -11.90 16.98
CA SER A 131 -12.65 -13.17 16.23
C SER A 131 -11.20 -13.57 15.97
N LYS A 132 -10.91 -14.86 16.11
CA LYS A 132 -9.62 -15.45 15.67
C LYS A 132 -9.34 -15.22 14.18
N TRP A 133 -10.39 -14.94 13.40
CA TRP A 133 -10.34 -14.69 11.96
C TRP A 133 -10.16 -13.21 11.57
N TYR A 134 -10.07 -12.28 12.53
CA TYR A 134 -9.99 -10.83 12.21
C TYR A 134 -8.74 -10.43 11.41
N CYS A 135 -7.61 -11.04 11.72
CA CYS A 135 -6.32 -10.76 11.05
C CYS A 135 -5.56 -12.06 10.76
N SER A 136 -6.29 -13.15 10.52
CA SER A 136 -5.69 -14.48 10.38
C SER A 136 -4.78 -14.62 9.16
N ASP A 137 -4.93 -13.76 8.16
CA ASP A 137 -4.22 -13.84 6.88
C ASP A 137 -3.23 -12.68 6.66
N LEU A 138 -3.19 -11.71 7.58
CA LEU A 138 -2.36 -10.50 7.46
C LEU A 138 -0.86 -10.81 7.27
N LYS A 139 -0.35 -11.86 7.94
CA LYS A 139 1.05 -12.31 7.78
C LYS A 139 1.30 -12.86 6.38
N ASN A 140 0.38 -13.68 5.86
CA ASN A 140 0.49 -14.24 4.51
C ASN A 140 0.42 -13.13 3.46
N TRP A 141 -0.51 -12.19 3.62
CA TRP A 141 -0.66 -11.03 2.76
C TRP A 141 0.61 -10.18 2.67
N GLY A 142 1.28 -9.95 3.81
CA GLY A 142 2.54 -9.19 3.84
C GLY A 142 3.75 -9.96 3.30
N LEU A 143 3.70 -11.30 3.28
CA LEU A 143 4.76 -12.17 2.74
C LEU A 143 4.48 -12.65 1.31
N GLY A 144 3.34 -12.28 0.71
CA GLY A 144 2.91 -12.80 -0.59
C GLY A 144 2.64 -14.31 -0.60
N LYS A 145 2.34 -14.90 0.56
CA LYS A 145 1.95 -16.32 0.66
C LYS A 145 0.45 -16.45 0.39
N TYR A 146 0.04 -17.47 -0.35
CA TYR A 146 -1.35 -17.71 -0.70
C TYR A 146 -1.86 -18.97 -0.01
N LYS A 147 -3.08 -18.94 0.50
CA LYS A 147 -3.81 -20.12 0.98
C LYS A 147 -4.63 -20.70 -0.18
N THR A 148 -4.70 -22.02 -0.24
CA THR A 148 -5.61 -22.71 -1.17
C THR A 148 -7.00 -22.74 -0.56
N ILE A 149 -8.02 -22.45 -1.38
CA ILE A 149 -9.43 -22.64 -1.06
C ILE A 149 -10.07 -23.47 -2.18
N SER A 150 -10.93 -24.41 -1.80
CA SER A 150 -11.68 -25.29 -2.70
C SER A 150 -13.15 -25.31 -2.25
N PRO A 151 -14.11 -25.60 -3.15
CA PRO A 151 -15.49 -25.86 -2.79
C PRO A 151 -15.63 -27.16 -2.00
N ASP A 152 -14.79 -28.16 -2.32
CA ASP A 152 -14.72 -29.43 -1.63
C ASP A 152 -13.91 -29.29 -0.35
N SER A 153 -14.62 -29.08 0.74
CA SER A 153 -14.15 -29.55 2.04
C SER A 153 -15.38 -29.92 2.86
N ASP A 154 -15.29 -31.03 3.59
CA ASP A 154 -16.22 -31.47 4.63
C ASP A 154 -16.34 -30.45 5.78
N GLN A 155 -16.65 -29.20 5.46
CA GLN A 155 -16.81 -28.12 6.42
C GLN A 155 -18.27 -28.07 6.84
N GLU A 156 -18.49 -28.28 8.13
CA GLU A 156 -19.77 -28.03 8.78
C GLU A 156 -20.21 -26.60 8.46
N LYS A 157 -21.24 -26.46 7.63
CA LYS A 157 -21.80 -25.16 7.26
C LYS A 157 -22.41 -24.53 8.51
N ILE A 158 -21.73 -23.54 9.08
CA ILE A 158 -22.22 -22.81 10.24
C ILE A 158 -23.47 -22.03 9.80
N LYS A 159 -24.62 -22.29 10.44
CA LYS A 159 -25.82 -21.46 10.25
C LYS A 159 -25.52 -20.05 10.77
N PHE A 160 -25.71 -19.05 9.91
CA PHE A 160 -25.60 -17.64 10.24
C PHE A 160 -26.70 -17.20 11.21
#